data_AF-A0A820VWY3-F1
#
_entry.id   AF-A0A820VWY3-F1
#
_cell.length_a   1.000
_cell.length_b   1.000
_cell.length_c   1.000
_cell.angle_alpha   90.00
_cell.angle_beta   90.00
_cell.angle_gamma   90.00
#
_symmetry.space_group_name_H-M   'P 1'
#
loop_
_entity.id
_entity.type
_entity.pdbx_description
1 polymer ?
#
loop_
_entity_poly.entity_id
_entity_poly.type
_entity_poly.pdbx_seq_one_letter_code
_entity_poly.pdbx_strand_id
1 'polypeptide(L)'
;MSTAPSHKTALCLIPPENLWEQIQSIRSVHDKAYLRWMPHINLCYPFAPESEFNNIKVRLETILNARPSFEIEFDNKSIDYFKQKGNECTFHLRPKVNKHVIELQQIIENLLPNNLRSKRSFEAHLTLGQATTSRISDIMVEMKANWKPIKFIIDRVCMISRENDPNDLFSIKNEVLLVGANEQHDDEQQLMSIGAPETLVETRSMSTSKSRLCIIPPDEFSTRLLHLFEDTSFRPMKPFQIVLAEYDRAPKESDLHSRINSISKFTVDFGARSICFNYSTSRLFLKPNDIESIQRLNLNNSHDFDGTLTLGDLDKQDLTEVGNRFTQNWTKATNEFEVDRVHVMDSNGRFQYTVPLKSQCFS
;
A
#
# COMPACT_ATOMS: atom_id res chain seq x y z
N MET A 1 -12.79 -10.79 -28.78
CA MET A 1 -12.06 -10.00 -27.77
C MET A 1 -11.24 -10.97 -26.93
N SER A 2 -9.94 -10.72 -26.77
CA SER A 2 -9.07 -11.60 -25.97
C SER A 2 -9.44 -11.42 -24.50
N THR A 3 -10.06 -12.43 -23.90
CA THR A 3 -10.46 -12.39 -22.48
C THR A 3 -9.38 -12.90 -21.55
N ALA A 4 -8.17 -13.17 -22.04
CA ALA A 4 -7.10 -13.77 -21.23
C ALA A 4 -6.86 -12.96 -19.94
N PRO A 5 -6.86 -13.59 -18.75
CA PRO A 5 -6.66 -12.87 -17.50
C PRO A 5 -5.31 -12.14 -17.47
N SER A 6 -5.30 -10.91 -16.98
CA SER A 6 -4.12 -10.06 -16.81
C SER A 6 -3.80 -9.88 -15.33
N HIS A 7 -2.55 -10.17 -14.96
CA HIS A 7 -2.01 -9.91 -13.62
C HIS A 7 -1.77 -8.42 -13.31
N LYS A 8 -2.01 -7.55 -14.30
CA LYS A 8 -1.90 -6.09 -14.21
C LYS A 8 -3.23 -5.42 -13.90
N THR A 9 -4.31 -6.20 -13.75
CA THR A 9 -5.67 -5.72 -13.54
C THR A 9 -6.35 -6.52 -12.44
N ALA A 10 -7.21 -5.87 -11.66
CA ALA A 10 -8.04 -6.53 -10.64
C ALA A 10 -9.42 -5.88 -10.55
N LEU A 11 -10.40 -6.65 -10.10
CA LEU A 11 -11.70 -6.15 -9.64
C LEU A 11 -11.76 -6.34 -8.13
N CYS A 12 -12.02 -5.27 -7.38
CA CYS A 12 -11.86 -5.28 -5.93
C CYS A 12 -12.84 -4.34 -5.22
N LEU A 13 -12.94 -4.52 -3.89
CA LEU A 13 -13.50 -3.54 -2.97
C LEU A 13 -12.36 -2.77 -2.32
N ILE A 14 -12.52 -1.46 -2.17
CA ILE A 14 -11.50 -0.57 -1.58
C ILE A 14 -12.14 0.18 -0.40
N PRO A 15 -11.57 0.11 0.82
CA PRO A 15 -12.05 0.91 1.94
C PRO A 15 -11.88 2.41 1.64
N PRO A 16 -12.72 3.29 2.22
CA PRO A 16 -12.53 4.73 2.14
C PRO A 16 -11.12 5.15 2.61
N GLU A 17 -10.52 6.08 1.88
CA GLU A 17 -9.13 6.51 2.14
C GLU A 17 -8.96 7.06 3.56
N ASN A 18 -9.95 7.72 4.15
CA ASN A 18 -9.85 8.25 5.52
C ASN A 18 -9.60 7.15 6.58
N LEU A 19 -9.82 5.88 6.25
CA LEU A 19 -9.63 4.73 7.15
C LEU A 19 -8.32 3.97 6.91
N TRP A 20 -7.53 4.37 5.90
CA TRP A 20 -6.33 3.63 5.51
C TRP A 20 -5.18 3.76 6.49
N GLU A 21 -5.15 4.77 7.37
CA GLU A 21 -3.97 5.05 8.21
C GLU A 21 -3.54 3.81 9.02
N GLN A 22 -4.47 3.21 9.78
CA GLN A 22 -4.18 2.01 10.57
C GLN A 22 -3.82 0.80 9.71
N ILE A 23 -4.46 0.64 8.54
CA ILE A 23 -4.20 -0.49 7.64
C ILE A 23 -2.81 -0.35 7.02
N GLN A 24 -2.53 0.83 6.48
CA GLN A 24 -1.30 1.12 5.75
C GLN A 24 -0.11 1.22 6.70
N SER A 25 -0.27 1.68 7.95
CA SER A 25 0.84 1.66 8.91
C SER A 25 1.38 0.24 9.12
N ILE A 26 0.48 -0.75 9.20
CA ILE A 26 0.85 -2.16 9.32
C ILE A 26 1.42 -2.69 8.00
N ARG A 27 0.71 -2.47 6.88
CA ARG A 27 1.16 -2.95 5.57
C ARG A 27 2.53 -2.39 5.18
N SER A 28 2.83 -1.15 5.57
CA SER A 28 4.10 -0.50 5.28
C SER A 28 5.32 -1.22 5.82
N VAL A 29 5.12 -2.02 6.85
CA VAL A 29 6.14 -2.81 7.52
C VAL A 29 6.16 -4.25 7.01
N HIS A 30 4.97 -4.82 6.80
CA HIS A 30 4.82 -6.26 6.68
C HIS A 30 4.39 -6.75 5.29
N ASP A 31 3.84 -5.89 4.44
CA ASP A 31 3.29 -6.29 3.15
C ASP A 31 4.23 -5.95 2.00
N LYS A 32 4.78 -6.98 1.34
CA LYS A 32 5.59 -6.80 0.12
C LYS A 32 4.79 -6.10 -0.99
N ALA A 33 3.47 -6.27 -0.99
CA ALA A 33 2.59 -5.61 -1.95
C ALA A 33 2.24 -4.16 -1.57
N TYR A 34 2.73 -3.64 -0.44
CA TYR A 34 2.39 -2.33 0.11
C TYR A 34 2.57 -1.19 -0.88
N LEU A 35 3.74 -1.18 -1.54
CA LEU A 35 4.10 -0.16 -2.52
C LEU A 35 3.05 -0.10 -3.63
N ARG A 36 2.75 -1.25 -4.22
CA ARG A 36 1.99 -1.37 -5.46
C ARG A 36 0.47 -1.33 -5.27
N TRP A 37 -0.04 -1.82 -4.15
CA TRP A 37 -1.50 -1.96 -3.95
C TRP A 37 -2.01 -1.04 -2.85
N MET A 38 -3.10 -0.33 -3.15
CA MET A 38 -3.97 0.21 -2.11
C MET A 38 -4.56 -0.93 -1.25
N PRO A 39 -5.01 -0.65 -0.01
CA PRO A 39 -5.83 -1.60 0.75
C PRO A 39 -7.03 -2.05 -0.07
N HIS A 40 -7.28 -3.35 -0.16
CA HIS A 40 -8.36 -3.88 -0.99
C HIS A 40 -8.80 -5.29 -0.56
N ILE A 41 -10.01 -5.68 -0.97
CA ILE A 41 -10.48 -7.06 -0.99
C ILE A 41 -10.64 -7.45 -2.46
N ASN A 42 -9.89 -8.44 -2.93
CA ASN A 42 -10.03 -8.92 -4.30
C ASN A 42 -11.37 -9.64 -4.50
N LEU A 43 -12.12 -9.28 -5.54
CA LEU A 43 -13.31 -10.00 -6.00
C LEU A 43 -12.96 -10.89 -7.20
N CYS A 44 -12.04 -10.44 -8.06
CA CYS A 44 -11.47 -11.22 -9.15
C CYS A 44 -10.03 -10.77 -9.44
N TYR A 45 -9.08 -11.70 -9.31
CA TYR A 45 -7.68 -11.52 -9.67
C TYR A 45 -7.07 -12.86 -10.09
N PRO A 46 -6.34 -12.93 -11.22
CA PRO A 46 -6.17 -11.90 -12.24
C PRO A 46 -7.50 -11.54 -12.94
N PHE A 47 -7.62 -10.31 -13.46
CA PHE A 47 -8.87 -9.80 -14.06
C PHE A 47 -8.77 -9.61 -15.57
N ALA A 48 -9.83 -9.10 -16.21
CA ALA A 48 -9.82 -8.81 -17.65
C ALA A 48 -8.80 -7.73 -18.02
N PRO A 49 -8.22 -7.76 -19.23
CA PRO A 49 -7.36 -6.67 -19.72
C PRO A 49 -8.08 -5.31 -19.66
N GLU A 50 -7.32 -4.23 -19.45
CA GLU A 50 -7.87 -2.87 -19.33
C GLU A 50 -8.72 -2.46 -20.54
N SER A 51 -8.38 -2.94 -21.74
CA SER A 51 -9.18 -2.71 -22.97
C SER A 51 -10.63 -3.20 -22.87
N GLU A 52 -10.93 -4.13 -21.97
CA GLU A 52 -12.27 -4.68 -21.76
C GLU A 52 -13.05 -3.99 -20.62
N PHE A 53 -12.42 -3.06 -19.89
CA PHE A 53 -13.04 -2.44 -18.70
C PHE A 53 -14.36 -1.75 -19.03
N ASN A 54 -14.46 -1.05 -20.16
CA ASN A 54 -15.71 -0.37 -20.55
C ASN A 54 -16.84 -1.37 -20.84
N ASN A 55 -16.54 -2.46 -21.54
CA ASN A 55 -17.52 -3.51 -21.84
C ASN A 55 -18.02 -4.20 -20.56
N ILE A 56 -17.10 -4.49 -19.63
CA ILE A 56 -17.44 -5.13 -18.37
C ILE A 56 -18.19 -4.17 -17.45
N LYS A 57 -17.82 -2.88 -17.41
CA LYS A 57 -18.50 -1.84 -16.62
C LYS A 57 -19.98 -1.79 -16.95
N VAL A 58 -20.33 -1.67 -18.23
CA VAL A 58 -21.73 -1.65 -18.69
C VAL A 58 -22.49 -2.90 -18.23
N ARG A 59 -21.87 -4.08 -18.31
CA ARG A 59 -22.50 -5.35 -17.89
C ARG A 59 -22.64 -5.48 -16.37
N LEU A 60 -21.72 -4.91 -15.60
CA LEU A 60 -21.82 -4.90 -14.14
C LEU A 60 -22.89 -3.89 -13.68
N GLU A 61 -22.95 -2.71 -14.29
CA GLU A 61 -23.93 -1.67 -13.96
C GLU A 61 -25.37 -2.16 -14.07
N THR A 62 -25.70 -3.02 -15.05
CA THR A 62 -27.07 -3.53 -15.21
C THR A 62 -27.58 -4.35 -14.02
N ILE A 63 -26.69 -4.87 -13.17
CA ILE A 63 -27.05 -5.74 -12.06
C ILE A 63 -26.62 -5.15 -10.72
N LEU A 64 -25.45 -4.52 -10.66
CA LEU A 64 -24.90 -3.97 -9.42
C LEU A 64 -25.61 -2.68 -9.00
N ASN A 65 -26.08 -1.85 -9.94
CA ASN A 65 -26.80 -0.63 -9.58
C ASN A 65 -28.10 -0.94 -8.81
N ALA A 66 -28.76 -2.07 -9.09
CA ALA A 66 -29.97 -2.48 -8.38
C ALA A 66 -29.69 -3.05 -6.97
N ARG A 67 -28.42 -3.22 -6.58
CA ARG A 67 -28.05 -3.76 -5.27
C ARG A 67 -27.77 -2.61 -4.30
N PRO A 68 -28.33 -2.67 -3.07
CA PRO A 68 -28.03 -1.66 -2.07
C PRO A 68 -26.57 -1.77 -1.66
N SER A 69 -26.00 -0.63 -1.28
CA SER A 69 -24.76 -0.59 -0.52
C SER A 69 -24.92 -1.36 0.80
N PHE A 70 -23.80 -1.84 1.35
CA PHE A 70 -23.82 -2.60 2.60
C PHE A 70 -22.62 -2.25 3.46
N GLU A 71 -22.78 -2.45 4.76
CA GLU A 71 -21.75 -2.14 5.72
C GLU A 71 -20.79 -3.32 5.93
N ILE A 72 -19.52 -2.99 6.16
CA ILE A 72 -18.47 -3.92 6.54
C ILE A 72 -17.78 -3.44 7.82
N GLU A 73 -17.43 -4.39 8.69
CA GLU A 73 -16.72 -4.15 9.94
C GLU A 73 -15.50 -5.06 10.03
N PHE A 74 -14.37 -4.49 10.46
CA PHE A 74 -13.15 -5.19 10.85
C PHE A 74 -12.82 -4.89 12.30
N ASP A 75 -13.02 -5.86 13.20
CA ASP A 75 -12.62 -5.78 14.61
C ASP A 75 -11.35 -6.61 14.87
N ASN A 76 -10.94 -6.76 16.13
CA ASN A 76 -9.75 -7.54 16.45
C ASN A 76 -9.90 -9.05 16.15
N LYS A 77 -11.13 -9.58 16.07
CA LYS A 77 -11.41 -10.97 15.69
C LYS A 77 -11.34 -11.16 14.18
N SER A 78 -11.44 -10.09 13.40
CA SER A 78 -11.20 -10.11 11.96
C SER A 78 -9.75 -10.44 11.59
N ILE A 79 -8.80 -10.26 12.49
CA ILE A 79 -7.38 -10.55 12.23
C ILE A 79 -7.16 -12.07 12.27
N ASP A 80 -6.73 -12.60 11.13
CA ASP A 80 -6.38 -14.01 10.96
C ASP A 80 -5.23 -14.17 9.97
N TYR A 81 -4.78 -15.40 9.76
CA TYR A 81 -3.75 -15.72 8.80
C TYR A 81 -3.99 -17.07 8.13
N PHE A 82 -3.31 -17.28 7.01
CA PHE A 82 -3.19 -18.59 6.39
C PHE A 82 -1.74 -18.87 6.00
N LYS A 83 -1.39 -20.16 5.99
CA LYS A 83 -0.05 -20.61 5.57
C LYS A 83 0.05 -20.56 4.05
N GLN A 84 1.14 -19.97 3.57
CA GLN A 84 1.57 -20.03 2.17
C GLN A 84 2.48 -21.25 1.95
N LYS A 85 3.11 -21.35 0.79
CA LYS A 85 4.15 -22.36 0.54
C LYS A 85 5.39 -22.07 1.40
N GLY A 86 6.00 -23.13 1.94
CA GLY A 86 7.21 -23.01 2.76
C GLY A 86 6.92 -22.45 4.16
N ASN A 87 7.79 -21.57 4.64
CA ASN A 87 7.71 -20.97 5.99
C ASN A 87 7.00 -19.60 5.99
N GLU A 88 6.29 -19.24 4.93
CA GLU A 88 5.59 -17.95 4.84
C GLU A 88 4.12 -18.08 5.25
N CYS A 89 3.62 -17.07 5.94
CA CYS A 89 2.21 -16.86 6.26
C CYS A 89 1.78 -15.52 5.69
N THR A 90 0.53 -15.44 5.24
CA THR A 90 -0.15 -14.17 4.94
C THR A 90 -1.15 -13.92 6.04
N PHE A 91 -1.12 -12.73 6.63
CA PHE A 91 -2.12 -12.30 7.60
C PHE A 91 -2.95 -11.16 7.05
N HIS A 92 -4.21 -11.13 7.48
CA HIS A 92 -5.26 -10.40 6.80
C HIS A 92 -6.42 -10.08 7.75
N LEU A 93 -7.29 -9.18 7.31
CA LEU A 93 -8.58 -8.92 7.91
C LEU A 93 -9.66 -9.68 7.16
N ARG A 94 -10.52 -10.41 7.86
CA ARG A 94 -11.77 -10.94 7.31
C ARG A 94 -12.95 -10.09 7.76
N PRO A 95 -13.90 -9.77 6.88
CA PRO A 95 -15.12 -9.08 7.28
C PRO A 95 -15.78 -9.84 8.43
N LYS A 96 -16.13 -9.16 9.52
CA LYS A 96 -16.85 -9.77 10.66
C LYS A 96 -18.13 -10.47 10.20
N VAL A 97 -18.82 -9.87 9.23
CA VAL A 97 -19.90 -10.48 8.46
C VAL A 97 -19.51 -10.44 6.99
N ASN A 98 -19.39 -11.61 6.35
CA ASN A 98 -18.92 -11.75 4.97
C ASN A 98 -20.03 -12.05 3.96
N LYS A 99 -21.27 -12.31 4.42
CA LYS A 99 -22.40 -12.76 3.59
C LYS A 99 -22.60 -11.87 2.34
N HIS A 100 -22.70 -10.56 2.52
CA HIS A 100 -22.92 -9.63 1.41
C HIS A 100 -21.75 -9.55 0.43
N VAL A 101 -20.52 -9.69 0.92
CA VAL A 101 -19.32 -9.71 0.06
C VAL A 101 -19.30 -10.99 -0.79
N ILE A 102 -19.67 -12.13 -0.21
CA ILE A 102 -19.77 -13.41 -0.93
C ILE A 102 -20.89 -13.36 -1.97
N GLU A 103 -22.08 -12.87 -1.61
CA GLU A 103 -23.20 -12.71 -2.53
C GLU A 103 -22.83 -11.79 -3.71
N LEU A 104 -22.18 -10.65 -3.43
CA LEU A 104 -21.68 -9.74 -4.45
C LEU A 104 -20.68 -10.42 -5.38
N GLN A 105 -19.70 -11.14 -4.83
CA GLN A 105 -18.70 -11.86 -5.62
C GLN A 105 -19.33 -12.92 -6.51
N GLN A 106 -20.31 -13.69 -6.02
CA GLN A 106 -21.01 -14.71 -6.81
C GLN A 106 -21.77 -14.10 -7.99
N ILE A 107 -22.45 -12.97 -7.77
CA ILE A 107 -23.15 -12.24 -8.84
C ILE A 107 -22.16 -11.80 -9.92
N ILE A 108 -21.03 -11.23 -9.51
CA ILE A 108 -19.97 -10.79 -10.41
C ILE A 108 -19.39 -11.99 -11.19
N GLU A 109 -19.04 -13.08 -10.50
CA GLU A 109 -18.45 -14.26 -11.11
C GLU A 109 -19.36 -14.89 -12.17
N ASN A 110 -20.67 -14.91 -11.92
CA ASN A 110 -21.67 -15.39 -12.88
C ASN A 110 -21.74 -14.54 -14.16
N LEU A 111 -21.41 -13.25 -14.08
CA LEU A 111 -21.34 -12.36 -15.24
C LEU A 111 -20.01 -12.47 -15.99
N LEU A 112 -18.93 -12.77 -15.30
CA LEU A 112 -17.63 -12.86 -15.92
C LEU A 112 -17.50 -14.10 -16.81
N PRO A 113 -16.76 -14.01 -17.95
CA PRO A 113 -16.36 -15.15 -18.75
C PRO A 113 -15.70 -16.25 -17.90
N ASN A 114 -15.93 -17.52 -18.26
CA ASN A 114 -15.45 -18.69 -17.51
C ASN A 114 -13.94 -18.66 -17.20
N ASN A 115 -13.14 -18.07 -18.07
CA ASN A 115 -11.68 -18.02 -17.91
C ASN A 115 -11.21 -16.98 -16.88
N LEU A 116 -12.08 -16.07 -16.43
CA LEU A 116 -11.83 -15.15 -15.31
C LEU A 116 -12.34 -15.69 -13.96
N ARG A 117 -13.05 -16.83 -13.96
CA ARG A 117 -13.63 -17.42 -12.75
C ARG A 117 -12.58 -18.16 -11.94
N SER A 118 -12.68 -18.07 -10.63
CA SER A 118 -11.77 -18.76 -9.73
C SER A 118 -12.16 -20.23 -9.65
N LYS A 119 -11.16 -21.13 -9.67
CA LYS A 119 -11.39 -22.55 -9.36
C LYS A 119 -11.45 -22.83 -7.85
N ARG A 120 -11.06 -21.86 -7.04
CA ARG A 120 -11.04 -21.94 -5.57
C ARG A 120 -12.24 -21.21 -5.00
N SER A 121 -12.76 -21.71 -3.88
CA SER A 121 -13.79 -21.03 -3.11
C SER A 121 -13.35 -19.60 -2.76
N PHE A 122 -14.28 -18.67 -2.88
CA PHE A 122 -14.04 -17.27 -2.55
C PHE A 122 -13.98 -17.08 -1.03
N GLU A 123 -12.99 -16.33 -0.59
CA GLU A 123 -12.83 -15.96 0.80
C GLU A 123 -12.44 -14.47 0.88
N ALA A 124 -13.37 -13.65 1.36
CA ALA A 124 -13.17 -12.22 1.48
C ALA A 124 -12.10 -11.92 2.54
N HIS A 125 -11.01 -11.29 2.11
CA HIS A 125 -9.95 -10.84 3.01
C HIS A 125 -9.25 -9.58 2.47
N LEU A 126 -8.75 -8.75 3.38
CA LEU A 126 -7.85 -7.63 3.11
C LEU A 126 -6.49 -7.96 3.70
N THR A 127 -5.46 -8.11 2.86
CA THR A 127 -4.10 -8.46 3.30
C THR A 127 -3.48 -7.33 4.12
N LEU A 128 -2.93 -7.67 5.29
CA LEU A 128 -2.16 -6.76 6.14
C LEU A 128 -0.66 -6.98 6.01
N GLY A 129 -0.21 -8.17 5.62
CA GLY A 129 1.18 -8.44 5.33
C GLY A 129 1.54 -9.92 5.30
N GLN A 130 2.84 -10.17 5.28
CA GLN A 130 3.42 -11.50 5.34
C GLN A 130 4.38 -11.61 6.51
N ALA A 131 4.52 -12.82 7.05
CA ALA A 131 5.45 -13.13 8.13
C ALA A 131 5.92 -14.58 8.02
N THR A 132 7.01 -14.91 8.70
CA THR A 132 7.44 -16.30 8.84
C THR A 132 6.52 -17.07 9.78
N THR A 133 6.48 -18.39 9.64
CA THR A 133 5.75 -19.30 10.55
C THR A 133 6.21 -19.20 12.00
N SER A 134 7.46 -18.79 12.25
CA SER A 134 7.97 -18.56 13.60
C SER A 134 7.44 -17.26 14.23
N ARG A 135 7.25 -16.21 13.43
CA ARG A 135 6.85 -14.88 13.92
C ARG A 135 5.35 -14.61 13.90
N ILE A 136 4.57 -15.42 13.18
CA ILE A 136 3.15 -15.13 12.95
C ILE A 136 2.34 -15.05 14.25
N SER A 137 2.65 -15.89 15.25
CA SER A 137 1.94 -15.90 16.53
C SER A 137 2.10 -14.57 17.28
N ASP A 138 3.33 -14.05 17.35
CA ASP A 138 3.63 -12.79 18.03
C ASP A 138 2.95 -11.61 17.32
N ILE A 139 2.99 -11.60 15.98
CA ILE A 139 2.30 -10.60 15.17
C ILE A 139 0.79 -10.66 15.41
N MET A 140 0.18 -11.85 15.50
CA MET A 140 -1.25 -11.97 15.78
C MET A 140 -1.61 -11.40 17.15
N VAL A 141 -0.80 -11.64 18.19
CA VAL A 141 -1.02 -11.07 19.53
C VAL A 141 -0.90 -9.55 19.50
N GLU A 142 0.19 -9.02 18.92
CA GLU A 142 0.45 -7.59 18.83
C GLU A 142 -0.63 -6.85 18.04
N MET A 143 -0.99 -7.36 16.85
CA MET A 143 -2.00 -6.74 16.00
C MET A 143 -3.37 -6.75 16.66
N LYS A 144 -3.78 -7.87 17.28
CA LYS A 144 -5.09 -7.97 17.95
C LYS A 144 -5.21 -7.07 19.16
N ALA A 145 -4.11 -6.84 19.90
CA ALA A 145 -4.09 -5.97 21.06
C ALA A 145 -4.23 -4.48 20.67
N ASN A 146 -3.66 -4.08 19.53
CA ASN A 146 -3.61 -2.69 19.10
C ASN A 146 -4.69 -2.30 18.08
N TRP A 147 -5.44 -3.27 17.53
CA TRP A 147 -6.43 -3.02 16.50
C TRP A 147 -7.64 -2.24 17.01
N LYS A 148 -7.89 -1.08 16.41
CA LYS A 148 -9.12 -0.31 16.58
C LYS A 148 -10.14 -0.73 15.53
N PRO A 149 -11.40 -1.03 15.90
CA PRO A 149 -12.42 -1.42 14.93
C PRO A 149 -12.59 -0.38 13.81
N ILE A 150 -12.66 -0.86 12.57
CA ILE A 150 -12.94 -0.06 11.38
C ILE A 150 -14.30 -0.47 10.82
N LYS A 151 -15.15 0.50 10.49
CA LYS A 151 -16.48 0.28 9.92
C LYS A 151 -16.72 1.25 8.76
N PHE A 152 -17.26 0.76 7.66
CA PHE A 152 -17.57 1.60 6.49
C PHE A 152 -18.61 0.96 5.59
N ILE A 153 -19.15 1.78 4.68
CA ILE A 153 -20.07 1.34 3.64
C ILE A 153 -19.29 0.96 2.38
N ILE A 154 -19.62 -0.20 1.82
CA ILE A 154 -19.28 -0.59 0.46
C ILE A 154 -20.41 -0.12 -0.44
N ASP A 155 -20.13 0.90 -1.25
CA ASP A 155 -21.07 1.51 -2.19
C ASP A 155 -20.65 1.29 -3.66
N ARG A 156 -19.51 0.62 -3.90
CA ARG A 156 -18.98 0.39 -5.25
C ARG A 156 -18.00 -0.77 -5.32
N VAL A 157 -17.80 -1.26 -6.55
CA VAL A 157 -16.66 -2.10 -6.92
C VAL A 157 -15.73 -1.31 -7.84
N CYS A 158 -14.42 -1.54 -7.71
CA CYS A 158 -13.40 -0.80 -8.43
C CYS A 158 -12.64 -1.72 -9.39
N MET A 159 -12.49 -1.28 -10.64
CA MET A 159 -11.55 -1.87 -11.61
C MET A 159 -10.26 -1.08 -11.53
N ILE A 160 -9.19 -1.76 -11.16
CA ILE A 160 -7.88 -1.17 -11.01
C ILE A 160 -6.92 -1.76 -12.04
N SER A 161 -5.98 -0.95 -12.51
CA SER A 161 -4.87 -1.42 -13.32
C SER A 161 -3.56 -0.75 -12.92
N ARG A 162 -2.47 -1.41 -13.29
CA ARG A 162 -1.11 -0.85 -13.25
C ARG A 162 -0.47 -0.97 -14.63
N GLU A 163 0.56 -0.17 -14.83
CA GLU A 163 1.40 -0.20 -16.01
C GLU A 163 2.27 -1.48 -16.07
N ASN A 164 3.23 -1.50 -16.99
CA ASN A 164 3.96 -2.71 -17.32
C ASN A 164 4.95 -3.17 -16.23
N ASP A 165 5.55 -2.28 -15.45
CA ASP A 165 6.57 -2.64 -14.46
C ASP A 165 5.90 -3.27 -13.22
N PRO A 166 6.38 -4.43 -12.72
CA PRO A 166 5.86 -5.10 -11.53
C PRO A 166 5.70 -4.25 -10.27
N ASN A 167 6.47 -3.16 -10.16
CA ASN A 167 6.49 -2.21 -9.05
C ASN A 167 5.62 -0.98 -9.31
N ASP A 168 4.98 -0.87 -10.48
CA ASP A 168 4.05 0.23 -10.77
C ASP A 168 2.80 0.15 -9.91
N LEU A 169 2.33 1.31 -9.46
CA LEU A 169 1.15 1.46 -8.61
C LEU A 169 -0.11 1.04 -9.35
N PHE A 170 -0.98 0.30 -8.68
CA PHE A 170 -2.36 0.18 -9.10
C PHE A 170 -3.09 1.51 -8.90
N SER A 171 -3.89 1.88 -9.89
CA SER A 171 -4.79 3.04 -9.84
C SER A 171 -6.20 2.62 -10.22
N ILE A 172 -7.20 3.31 -9.67
CA ILE A 172 -8.60 3.12 -10.04
C ILE A 172 -8.81 3.66 -11.45
N LYS A 173 -9.31 2.82 -12.35
CA LYS A 173 -9.64 3.21 -13.72
C LYS A 173 -11.13 3.39 -13.94
N ASN A 174 -11.93 2.50 -13.33
CA ASN A 174 -13.39 2.50 -13.41
C ASN A 174 -14.01 2.09 -12.08
N GLU A 175 -15.24 2.55 -11.83
CA GLU A 175 -16.05 2.20 -10.67
C GLU A 175 -17.47 1.84 -11.11
N VAL A 176 -18.13 0.94 -10.37
CA VAL A 176 -19.54 0.59 -10.55
C VAL A 176 -20.23 0.65 -9.19
N LEU A 177 -21.29 1.44 -9.09
CA LEU A 177 -21.99 1.73 -7.84
C LEU A 177 -22.97 0.63 -7.43
N LEU A 178 -23.23 0.55 -6.13
CA LEU A 178 -24.28 -0.22 -5.48
C LEU A 178 -25.33 0.79 -4.97
N VAL A 179 -26.26 1.17 -5.83
CA VAL A 179 -27.25 2.23 -5.54
C VAL A 179 -28.44 1.67 -4.75
N GLY A 180 -28.88 0.47 -5.11
CA GLY A 180 -30.17 -0.07 -4.71
C GLY A 180 -31.25 0.38 -5.70
N ALA A 181 -32.39 -0.32 -5.71
CA ALA A 181 -33.56 0.26 -6.36
C ALA A 181 -33.90 1.56 -5.61
N ASN A 182 -33.95 2.68 -6.32
CA ASN A 182 -34.69 3.83 -5.82
C ASN A 182 -36.11 3.32 -5.62
N GLU A 183 -36.55 3.13 -4.38
CA GLU A 183 -37.96 3.25 -4.11
C GLU A 183 -38.31 4.67 -4.57
N GLN A 184 -38.97 4.76 -5.72
CA GLN A 184 -39.69 5.97 -6.09
C GLN A 184 -40.74 6.15 -5.00
N HIS A 185 -40.37 6.85 -3.93
CA HIS A 185 -41.35 7.51 -3.09
C HIS A 185 -41.95 8.61 -3.98
N ASP A 186 -43.13 8.31 -4.53
CA ASP A 186 -44.09 9.29 -5.01
C ASP A 186 -44.51 10.18 -3.82
N ASP A 187 -43.61 11.05 -3.36
CA ASP A 187 -43.89 12.11 -2.40
C ASP A 187 -43.77 13.48 -3.08
N GLU A 188 -44.34 13.62 -4.28
CA GLU A 188 -44.80 14.92 -4.77
C GLU A 188 -46.18 15.21 -4.18
N GLN A 189 -46.22 15.68 -2.93
CA GLN A 189 -47.15 16.70 -2.40
C GLN A 189 -47.18 16.71 -0.86
N GLN A 190 -46.11 17.20 -0.21
CA GLN A 190 -46.25 18.08 0.96
C GLN A 190 -44.88 18.60 1.43
N LEU A 191 -44.45 19.74 0.90
CA LEU A 191 -43.71 20.73 1.70
C LEU A 191 -43.81 22.11 1.04
N MET A 192 -44.90 22.83 1.32
CA MET A 192 -44.84 24.28 1.33
C MET A 192 -44.36 24.73 2.71
N SER A 193 -43.41 25.66 2.70
CA SER A 193 -42.78 26.34 3.84
C SER A 193 -41.83 25.49 4.67
N ILE A 194 -40.53 25.74 4.51
CA ILE A 194 -39.67 26.43 5.48
C ILE A 194 -38.41 26.86 4.70
N GLY A 195 -37.89 28.04 5.04
CA GLY A 195 -36.94 28.82 4.24
C GLY A 195 -35.63 28.13 3.85
N ALA A 196 -35.02 28.72 2.83
CA ALA A 196 -33.75 28.30 2.24
C ALA A 196 -32.68 28.02 3.31
N PRO A 197 -32.03 26.84 3.29
CA PRO A 197 -30.75 26.69 3.93
C PRO A 197 -29.69 27.31 3.01
N GLU A 198 -28.97 28.28 3.55
CA GLU A 198 -27.74 28.78 2.98
C GLU A 198 -26.83 27.60 2.61
N THR A 199 -26.30 27.67 1.39
CA THR A 199 -25.29 26.77 0.86
C THR A 199 -24.05 26.79 1.76
N LEU A 200 -24.00 25.89 2.73
CA LEU A 200 -22.75 25.44 3.32
C LEU A 200 -22.08 24.54 2.31
N VAL A 201 -21.35 25.16 1.40
CA VAL A 201 -20.23 24.53 0.71
C VAL A 201 -19.27 24.13 1.83
N GLU A 202 -19.38 22.90 2.33
CA GLU A 202 -18.30 22.26 3.05
C GLU A 202 -17.13 22.16 2.07
N THR A 203 -16.32 23.21 2.07
CA THR A 203 -14.94 23.12 1.62
C THR A 203 -14.35 21.95 2.39
N ARG A 204 -14.14 20.82 1.69
CA ARG A 204 -13.22 19.76 2.12
C ARG A 204 -12.01 20.47 2.69
N SER A 205 -11.89 20.49 4.01
CA SER A 205 -10.67 20.88 4.69
C SER A 205 -9.62 19.91 4.19
N MET A 206 -8.88 20.28 3.15
CA MET A 206 -7.67 19.59 2.75
C MET A 206 -6.75 19.69 3.95
N SER A 207 -6.73 18.63 4.74
CA SER A 207 -5.67 18.38 5.72
C SER A 207 -4.36 18.76 5.06
N THR A 208 -3.65 19.73 5.63
CA THR A 208 -2.28 20.08 5.25
C THR A 208 -1.36 18.96 5.72
N SER A 209 -1.56 17.78 5.17
CA SER A 209 -0.74 16.61 5.45
C SER A 209 0.58 16.82 4.74
N LYS A 210 1.65 16.98 5.51
CA LYS A 210 3.01 17.03 4.97
C LYS A 210 3.26 15.83 4.08
N SER A 211 3.99 16.04 3.00
CA SER A 211 4.47 14.98 2.10
C SER A 211 5.97 14.84 2.21
N ARG A 212 6.49 13.66 1.91
CA ARG A 212 7.91 13.33 1.88
C ARG A 212 8.27 12.76 0.52
N LEU A 213 9.40 13.19 -0.02
CA LEU A 213 10.07 12.53 -1.12
C LEU A 213 11.07 11.54 -0.52
N CYS A 214 10.97 10.27 -0.91
CA CYS A 214 11.78 9.20 -0.34
C CYS A 214 12.33 8.27 -1.43
N ILE A 215 13.45 7.62 -1.12
CA ILE A 215 13.87 6.37 -1.75
C ILE A 215 13.41 5.24 -0.84
N ILE A 216 12.74 4.24 -1.41
CA ILE A 216 12.35 3.01 -0.72
C ILE A 216 13.21 1.87 -1.30
N PRO A 217 13.96 1.12 -0.47
CA PRO A 217 14.71 -0.02 -0.95
C PRO A 217 13.79 -1.09 -1.55
N PRO A 218 14.25 -1.86 -2.55
CA PRO A 218 13.50 -2.99 -3.08
C PRO A 218 13.12 -4.00 -1.98
N ASP A 219 11.99 -4.68 -2.16
CA ASP A 219 11.48 -5.67 -1.21
C ASP A 219 12.51 -6.74 -0.83
N GLU A 220 13.31 -7.18 -1.80
CA GLU A 220 14.36 -8.18 -1.56
C GLU A 220 15.40 -7.65 -0.57
N PHE A 221 15.84 -6.41 -0.74
CA PHE A 221 16.78 -5.75 0.16
C PHE A 221 16.18 -5.58 1.56
N SER A 222 14.97 -5.05 1.64
CA SER A 222 14.24 -4.85 2.91
C SER A 222 14.00 -6.18 3.65
N THR A 223 13.59 -7.22 2.92
CA THR A 223 13.38 -8.57 3.47
C THR A 223 14.67 -9.14 4.04
N ARG A 224 15.80 -9.04 3.31
CA ARG A 224 17.10 -9.51 3.82
C ARG A 224 17.51 -8.77 5.09
N LEU A 225 17.37 -7.45 5.13
CA LEU A 225 17.65 -6.67 6.34
C LEU A 225 16.78 -7.08 7.52
N LEU A 226 15.49 -7.38 7.30
CA LEU A 226 14.59 -7.83 8.36
C LEU A 226 15.05 -9.12 9.05
N HIS A 227 15.77 -10.01 8.34
CA HIS A 227 16.32 -11.24 8.93
C HIS A 227 17.39 -10.97 9.98
N LEU A 228 18.10 -9.84 9.90
CA LEU A 228 19.09 -9.46 10.91
C LEU A 228 18.47 -9.26 12.30
N PHE A 229 17.19 -8.91 12.31
CA PHE A 229 16.43 -8.54 13.50
C PHE A 229 15.55 -9.66 14.06
N GLU A 230 15.65 -10.89 13.54
CA GLU A 230 14.91 -12.03 14.08
C GLU A 230 15.27 -12.26 15.55
N ASP A 231 14.27 -12.56 16.38
CA ASP A 231 14.44 -12.76 17.83
C ASP A 231 15.03 -11.57 18.59
N THR A 232 14.89 -10.35 18.04
CA THR A 232 15.27 -9.09 18.71
C THR A 232 14.04 -8.24 19.06
N SER A 233 14.25 -7.20 19.85
CA SER A 233 13.28 -6.15 20.17
C SER A 233 12.93 -5.23 19.00
N PHE A 234 13.57 -5.37 17.83
CA PHE A 234 13.43 -4.44 16.72
C PHE A 234 11.96 -4.19 16.34
N ARG A 235 11.63 -2.91 16.16
CA ARG A 235 10.31 -2.44 15.71
C ARG A 235 10.48 -1.49 14.53
N PRO A 236 10.26 -1.97 13.29
CA PRO A 236 10.14 -1.09 12.14
C PRO A 236 8.87 -0.25 12.25
N MET A 237 8.99 1.08 12.24
CA MET A 237 7.83 2.00 12.35
C MET A 237 7.22 2.39 11.00
N LYS A 238 8.01 2.29 9.94
CA LYS A 238 7.71 2.69 8.55
C LYS A 238 8.51 1.76 7.62
N PRO A 239 8.23 1.76 6.31
CA PRO A 239 9.15 1.11 5.38
C PRO A 239 10.54 1.72 5.55
N PHE A 240 11.57 0.91 5.36
CA PHE A 240 12.93 1.43 5.30
C PHE A 240 12.97 2.49 4.19
N GLN A 241 13.53 3.65 4.51
CA GLN A 241 13.49 4.77 3.59
C GLN A 241 14.66 5.72 3.81
N ILE A 242 15.11 6.32 2.71
CA ILE A 242 15.97 7.49 2.72
C ILE A 242 15.08 8.69 2.42
N VAL A 243 14.92 9.59 3.40
CA VAL A 243 14.11 10.80 3.23
C VAL A 243 14.95 11.84 2.50
N LEU A 244 14.49 12.25 1.32
CA LEU A 244 15.18 13.19 0.44
C LEU A 244 14.73 14.63 0.69
N ALA A 245 13.43 14.84 0.94
CA ALA A 245 12.86 16.15 1.21
C ALA A 245 11.49 16.02 1.91
N GLU A 246 11.13 17.01 2.72
CA GLU A 246 9.76 17.23 3.20
C GLU A 246 9.11 18.40 2.45
N TYR A 247 7.80 18.33 2.28
CA TYR A 247 6.96 19.36 1.68
C TYR A 247 5.74 19.59 2.56
N ASP A 248 5.30 20.84 2.71
CA ASP A 248 4.03 21.14 3.39
C ASP A 248 2.82 20.62 2.60
N ARG A 249 2.96 20.53 1.27
CA ARG A 249 2.02 19.90 0.35
C ARG A 249 2.78 19.13 -0.72
N ALA A 250 2.22 18.01 -1.15
CA ALA A 250 2.74 17.24 -2.27
C ALA A 250 3.10 18.14 -3.47
N PRO A 251 4.31 18.01 -4.05
CA PRO A 251 4.60 18.69 -5.31
C PRO A 251 3.69 18.15 -6.42
N LYS A 252 3.60 18.84 -7.56
CA LYS A 252 2.95 18.25 -8.73
C LYS A 252 3.87 17.19 -9.32
N GLU A 253 3.29 16.10 -9.80
CA GLU A 253 4.03 15.00 -10.42
C GLU A 253 4.87 15.47 -11.63
N SER A 254 4.30 16.32 -12.48
CA SER A 254 4.98 16.91 -13.65
C SER A 254 6.23 17.70 -13.27
N ASP A 255 6.13 18.49 -12.21
CA ASP A 255 7.19 19.38 -11.76
C ASP A 255 8.32 18.57 -11.15
N LEU A 256 8.00 17.57 -10.33
CA LEU A 256 8.98 16.64 -9.79
C LEU A 256 9.67 15.85 -10.91
N HIS A 257 8.91 15.30 -11.86
CA HIS A 257 9.44 14.58 -13.01
C HIS A 257 10.43 15.45 -13.81
N SER A 258 10.10 16.71 -14.08
CA SER A 258 10.99 17.64 -14.79
C SER A 258 12.33 17.87 -14.07
N ARG A 259 12.34 17.81 -12.74
CA ARG A 259 13.54 18.04 -11.92
C ARG A 259 14.44 16.82 -11.86
N ILE A 260 13.87 15.61 -11.94
CA ILE A 260 14.62 14.36 -11.75
C ILE A 260 14.89 13.56 -13.03
N ASN A 261 14.22 13.88 -14.14
CA ASN A 261 14.36 13.13 -15.41
C ASN A 261 15.78 13.13 -16.01
N SER A 262 16.67 14.00 -15.53
CA SER A 262 18.06 14.08 -15.94
C SER A 262 18.98 13.19 -15.09
N ILE A 263 18.50 12.72 -13.94
CA ILE A 263 19.25 11.91 -12.98
C ILE A 263 19.16 10.46 -13.42
N SER A 264 20.30 9.87 -13.76
CA SER A 264 20.39 8.45 -14.09
C SER A 264 20.22 7.57 -12.85
N LYS A 265 19.69 6.36 -13.05
CA LYS A 265 19.70 5.31 -12.02
C LYS A 265 21.13 5.10 -11.48
N PHE A 266 21.24 4.81 -10.18
CA PHE A 266 22.51 4.64 -9.48
C PHE A 266 22.37 3.59 -8.38
N THR A 267 23.50 3.06 -7.92
CA THR A 267 23.54 2.08 -6.83
C THR A 267 23.88 2.77 -5.52
N VAL A 268 23.14 2.44 -4.46
CA VAL A 268 23.50 2.79 -3.07
C VAL A 268 24.14 1.58 -2.43
N ASP A 269 25.31 1.75 -1.82
CA ASP A 269 26.10 0.70 -1.15
C ASP A 269 26.25 1.01 0.35
N PHE A 270 25.95 0.02 1.19
CA PHE A 270 26.12 0.07 2.64
C PHE A 270 27.29 -0.84 3.07
N GLY A 271 28.41 -0.22 3.45
CA GLY A 271 29.60 -0.94 3.89
C GLY A 271 29.42 -1.67 5.23
N ALA A 272 30.39 -2.49 5.60
CA ALA A 272 30.34 -3.33 6.82
C ALA A 272 30.19 -2.53 8.14
N ARG A 273 30.46 -1.23 8.11
CA ARG A 273 30.35 -0.31 9.27
C ARG A 273 29.23 0.72 9.10
N SER A 274 28.32 0.51 8.15
CA SER A 274 27.22 1.44 7.86
C SER A 274 26.17 1.48 8.96
N ILE A 275 25.99 0.38 9.71
CA ILE A 275 24.99 0.28 10.76
C ILE A 275 25.33 1.20 11.94
N CYS A 276 24.41 2.11 12.23
CA CYS A 276 24.55 3.16 13.22
C CYS A 276 23.34 3.17 14.16
N PHE A 277 23.56 3.58 15.41
CA PHE A 277 22.52 3.67 16.43
C PHE A 277 22.55 5.04 17.10
N ASN A 278 21.39 5.67 17.23
CA ASN A 278 21.22 6.89 18.00
C ASN A 278 20.71 6.56 19.41
N TYR A 279 21.59 6.72 20.40
CA TYR A 279 21.27 6.44 21.81
C TYR A 279 20.20 7.33 22.43
N SER A 280 19.96 8.53 21.88
CA SER A 280 18.94 9.45 22.40
C SER A 280 17.53 9.10 21.92
N THR A 281 17.41 8.51 20.74
CA THR A 281 16.13 8.18 20.10
C THR A 281 15.88 6.69 19.97
N SER A 282 16.83 5.84 20.39
CA SER A 282 16.85 4.40 20.16
C SER A 282 16.71 3.98 18.69
N ARG A 283 17.08 4.88 17.77
CA ARG A 283 16.87 4.69 16.32
C ARG A 283 18.08 4.05 15.67
N LEU A 284 17.83 3.01 14.89
CA LEU A 284 18.80 2.33 14.04
C LEU A 284 18.69 2.83 12.59
N PHE A 285 19.83 3.04 11.95
CA PHE A 285 19.92 3.52 10.57
C PHE A 285 21.21 3.03 9.89
N LEU A 286 21.23 3.01 8.55
CA LEU A 286 22.43 2.73 7.78
C LEU A 286 22.95 4.01 7.12
N LYS A 287 24.26 4.26 7.22
CA LYS A 287 24.97 5.30 6.46
C LYS A 287 25.49 4.73 5.15
N PRO A 288 25.17 5.32 3.99
CA PRO A 288 25.73 4.87 2.71
C PRO A 288 27.23 5.17 2.66
N ASN A 289 27.98 4.37 1.89
CA ASN A 289 29.40 4.60 1.61
C ASN A 289 29.61 5.84 0.73
N ASP A 290 28.70 6.07 -0.22
CA ASP A 290 28.66 7.25 -1.08
C ASP A 290 27.31 7.97 -0.91
N ILE A 291 27.37 9.23 -0.46
CA ILE A 291 26.21 10.10 -0.34
C ILE A 291 26.00 10.97 -1.58
N GLU A 292 27.02 11.17 -2.43
CA GLU A 292 26.98 12.14 -3.52
C GLU A 292 25.88 11.81 -4.53
N SER A 293 25.72 10.53 -4.84
CA SER A 293 24.69 10.05 -5.76
C SER A 293 23.27 10.34 -5.24
N ILE A 294 23.05 10.17 -3.93
CA ILE A 294 21.76 10.45 -3.27
C ILE A 294 21.54 11.95 -3.13
N GLN A 295 22.59 12.74 -2.86
CA GLN A 295 22.52 14.19 -2.70
C GLN A 295 21.94 14.89 -3.94
N ARG A 296 22.11 14.32 -5.14
CA ARG A 296 21.49 14.82 -6.39
C ARG A 296 19.95 14.87 -6.32
N LEU A 297 19.36 14.07 -5.43
CA LEU A 297 17.91 14.01 -5.17
C LEU A 297 17.48 14.85 -3.95
N ASN A 298 18.38 15.56 -3.26
CA ASN A 298 18.01 16.55 -2.23
C ASN A 298 17.50 17.84 -2.89
N LEU A 299 16.34 17.75 -3.54
CA LEU A 299 15.88 18.80 -4.45
C LEU A 299 15.56 20.13 -3.75
N ASN A 300 15.36 20.11 -2.43
CA ASN A 300 15.04 21.30 -1.63
C ASN A 300 16.26 21.88 -0.91
N ASN A 301 17.47 21.35 -1.15
CA ASN A 301 18.69 21.73 -0.43
C ASN A 301 18.49 21.70 1.09
N SER A 302 17.77 20.69 1.59
CA SER A 302 17.51 20.54 3.01
C SER A 302 18.83 20.39 3.75
N HIS A 303 19.06 21.24 4.76
CA HIS A 303 20.24 21.15 5.63
C HIS A 303 20.19 19.90 6.54
N ASP A 304 19.00 19.36 6.78
CA ASP A 304 18.79 18.18 7.61
C ASP A 304 18.91 16.86 6.81
N PHE A 305 19.15 16.94 5.50
CA PHE A 305 19.40 15.76 4.68
C PHE A 305 20.75 15.13 5.04
N ASP A 306 20.74 13.87 5.46
CA ASP A 306 21.95 13.11 5.81
C ASP A 306 22.15 11.82 4.99
N GLY A 307 21.26 11.56 4.03
CA GLY A 307 21.30 10.41 3.13
C GLY A 307 21.13 9.05 3.81
N THR A 308 20.76 9.01 5.08
CA THR A 308 20.69 7.75 5.84
C THR A 308 19.45 6.93 5.51
N LEU A 309 19.61 5.61 5.49
CA LEU A 309 18.49 4.69 5.44
C LEU A 309 17.97 4.46 6.87
N THR A 310 16.82 5.01 7.18
CA THR A 310 16.19 4.81 8.49
C THR A 310 15.58 3.40 8.56
N LEU A 311 15.91 2.63 9.60
CA LEU A 311 15.41 1.26 9.78
C LEU A 311 14.25 1.21 10.77
N GLY A 312 14.45 1.69 12.00
CA GLY A 312 13.43 1.61 13.05
C GLY A 312 14.03 1.72 14.45
N ASP A 313 13.26 1.32 15.44
CA ASP A 313 13.69 1.36 16.83
C ASP A 313 14.26 -0.01 17.25
N LEU A 314 15.32 -0.01 18.04
CA LEU A 314 15.96 -1.20 18.59
C LEU A 314 16.29 -0.96 20.05
N ASP A 315 15.97 -1.92 20.91
CA ASP A 315 16.36 -1.84 22.30
C ASP A 315 17.88 -2.05 22.42
N LYS A 316 18.55 -1.22 23.22
CA LYS A 316 20.02 -1.12 23.21
C LYS A 316 20.75 -2.44 23.52
N GLN A 317 20.07 -3.35 24.22
CA GLN A 317 20.59 -4.65 24.60
C GLN A 317 20.84 -5.57 23.39
N ASP A 318 20.10 -5.37 22.30
CA ASP A 318 20.20 -6.19 21.08
C ASP A 318 21.21 -5.63 20.08
N LEU A 319 21.75 -4.42 20.31
CA LEU A 319 22.62 -3.72 19.37
C LEU A 319 23.87 -4.54 19.01
N THR A 320 24.48 -5.19 19.99
CA THR A 320 25.67 -6.03 19.78
C THR A 320 25.36 -7.23 18.90
N GLU A 321 24.23 -7.91 19.16
CA GLU A 321 23.81 -9.06 18.38
C GLU A 321 23.50 -8.67 16.93
N VAL A 322 22.70 -7.62 16.74
CA VAL A 322 22.37 -7.08 15.42
C VAL A 322 23.63 -6.67 14.65
N GLY A 323 24.55 -5.95 15.30
CA GLY A 323 25.81 -5.52 14.68
C GLY A 323 26.69 -6.71 14.26
N ASN A 324 26.75 -7.75 15.10
CA ASN A 324 27.46 -8.99 14.78
C ASN A 324 26.83 -9.71 13.58
N ARG A 325 25.51 -9.88 13.56
CA ARG A 325 24.79 -10.50 12.44
C ARG A 325 24.95 -9.69 11.15
N PHE A 326 24.90 -8.36 11.22
CA PHE A 326 25.13 -7.49 10.06
C PHE A 326 26.53 -7.71 9.49
N THR A 327 27.55 -7.73 10.35
CA THR A 327 28.95 -7.90 9.94
C THR A 327 29.23 -9.32 9.40
N GLN A 328 28.69 -10.36 10.06
CA GLN A 328 28.88 -11.75 9.66
C GLN A 328 28.22 -12.09 8.31
N ASN A 329 27.07 -11.49 8.03
CA ASN A 329 26.34 -11.68 6.78
C ASN A 329 26.72 -10.63 5.71
N TRP A 330 27.75 -9.82 5.96
CA TRP A 330 28.10 -8.73 5.05
C TRP A 330 28.71 -9.24 3.74
N THR A 331 28.09 -8.89 2.62
CA THR A 331 28.68 -8.95 1.27
C THR A 331 28.24 -7.74 0.46
N LYS A 332 28.99 -7.35 -0.57
CA LYS A 332 28.58 -6.26 -1.49
C LYS A 332 27.22 -6.53 -2.12
N ALA A 333 27.03 -7.73 -2.69
CA ALA A 333 25.80 -8.11 -3.38
C ALA A 333 24.54 -8.10 -2.50
N THR A 334 24.67 -8.19 -1.18
CA THR A 334 23.53 -8.20 -0.25
C THR A 334 23.20 -6.82 0.32
N ASN A 335 24.17 -5.90 0.32
CA ASN A 335 24.09 -4.60 0.98
C ASN A 335 24.11 -3.42 0.01
N GLU A 336 23.93 -3.68 -1.28
CA GLU A 336 23.66 -2.65 -2.29
C GLU A 336 22.26 -2.81 -2.90
N PHE A 337 21.70 -1.71 -3.38
CA PHE A 337 20.52 -1.74 -4.23
C PHE A 337 20.54 -0.61 -5.27
N GLU A 338 19.98 -0.88 -6.45
CA GLU A 338 19.76 0.13 -7.47
C GLU A 338 18.59 1.04 -7.06
N VAL A 339 18.82 2.34 -7.11
CA VAL A 339 17.79 3.38 -7.05
C VAL A 339 17.37 3.66 -8.48
N ASP A 340 16.17 3.22 -8.82
CA ASP A 340 15.59 3.41 -10.15
C ASP A 340 14.40 4.37 -10.17
N ARG A 341 13.91 4.77 -9.00
CA ARG A 341 12.75 5.65 -8.83
C ARG A 341 12.76 6.33 -7.46
N VAL A 342 11.96 7.37 -7.34
CA VAL A 342 11.65 8.04 -6.06
C VAL A 342 10.15 8.07 -5.85
N HIS A 343 9.75 8.19 -4.58
CA HIS A 343 8.35 8.10 -4.18
C HIS A 343 7.94 9.33 -3.39
N VAL A 344 6.74 9.84 -3.67
CA VAL A 344 6.10 10.84 -2.81
C VAL A 344 5.10 10.12 -1.91
N MET A 345 5.27 10.32 -0.60
CA MET A 345 4.44 9.73 0.43
C MET A 345 3.84 10.81 1.32
N ASP A 346 2.61 10.64 1.80
CA ASP A 346 2.05 11.54 2.80
C ASP A 346 2.58 11.21 4.23
N SER A 347 2.19 12.04 5.21
CA SER A 347 2.54 11.87 6.62
C SER A 347 2.13 10.51 7.19
N ASN A 348 1.06 9.94 6.66
CA ASN A 348 0.47 8.66 7.04
C ASN A 348 1.15 7.47 6.33
N GLY A 349 2.21 7.75 5.56
CA GLY A 349 2.99 6.76 4.82
C GLY A 349 2.38 6.38 3.48
N ARG A 350 1.27 6.97 3.05
CA ARG A 350 0.59 6.57 1.80
C ARG A 350 1.37 7.05 0.60
N PHE A 351 1.62 6.14 -0.35
CA PHE A 351 2.13 6.51 -1.66
C PHE A 351 1.12 7.37 -2.40
N GLN A 352 1.57 8.53 -2.85
CA GLN A 352 0.81 9.42 -3.71
C GLN A 352 1.11 9.12 -5.17
N TYR A 353 2.39 9.08 -5.54
CA TYR A 353 2.87 8.70 -6.86
C TYR A 353 4.37 8.39 -6.83
N THR A 354 4.87 7.82 -7.92
CA THR A 354 6.24 7.34 -8.07
C THR A 354 6.81 7.91 -9.37
N VAL A 355 8.06 8.37 -9.33
CA VAL A 355 8.71 8.97 -10.50
C VAL A 355 9.99 8.19 -10.82
N PRO A 356 10.10 7.57 -12.01
CA PRO A 356 11.28 6.81 -12.40
C PRO A 356 12.47 7.73 -12.68
N LEU A 357 13.66 7.25 -12.37
CA LEU A 357 14.93 7.85 -12.80
C LEU A 357 15.27 7.42 -14.22
N LYS A 358 16.14 8.18 -14.88
CA LYS A 358 16.52 7.93 -16.26
C LYS A 358 17.32 6.62 -16.37
N SER A 359 16.82 5.66 -17.14
CA SER A 359 17.61 4.49 -17.53
C SER A 359 18.90 4.93 -18.21
N GLN A 360 20.03 4.34 -17.83
CA GLN A 360 21.28 4.57 -18.56
C GLN A 360 21.10 3.99 -19.97
N CYS A 361 21.08 4.85 -20.98
CA CYS A 361 21.22 4.40 -22.37
C CYS A 361 22.67 3.94 -22.53
N PHE A 362 22.89 2.63 -22.61
CA PHE A 362 24.12 2.12 -23.19
C PHE A 362 24.06 2.44 -24.69
N SER A 363 24.83 3.44 -25.11
CA SER A 363 25.10 3.75 -26.51
C SER A 363 26.04 2.73 -27.13
#